data_AF-A0A1Y4MRE7-F1
#
_entry.id   AF-A0A1Y4MRE7-F1
#
_cell.length_a   1.000
_cell.length_b   1.000
_cell.length_c   1.000
_cell.angle_alpha   90.00
_cell.angle_beta   90.00
_cell.angle_gamma   90.00
#
_symmetry.space_group_name_H-M   'P 1'
#
loop_
_entity.id
_entity.type
_entity.pdbx_description
1 polymer ?
#
loop_
_entity_poly.entity_id
_entity_poly.type
_entity_poly.pdbx_seq_one_letter_code
_entity_poly.pdbx_strand_id
1 'polypeptide(L)'
;MLKKKIIIHLLSLGVLCSGFVLCRYVFFDIHGMKQWPAILFGIGIIAVVISFILDGKTTPICIAFSYIVGFVVGIIFQTDGIDPGGARTNNLWIIWTVVFICLTLAGIIYDKFISTAKKKIR
;
A
#
# COMPACT_ATOMS: atom_id res chain seq x y z
N MET A 1 -19.91 14.79 -9.57
CA MET A 1 -18.86 14.56 -8.54
C MET A 1 -18.75 13.10 -8.10
N LEU A 2 -19.86 12.41 -7.82
CA LEU A 2 -19.87 11.01 -7.37
C LEU A 2 -19.23 10.02 -8.39
N LYS A 3 -19.54 10.14 -9.69
CA LYS A 3 -18.94 9.30 -10.75
C LYS A 3 -17.41 9.32 -10.75
N LYS A 4 -16.80 10.51 -10.62
CA LYS A 4 -15.33 10.67 -10.57
C LYS A 4 -14.72 10.01 -9.33
N LYS A 5 -15.39 10.10 -8.17
CA LYS A 5 -14.97 9.43 -6.93
C LYS A 5 -14.96 7.91 -7.11
N ILE A 6 -16.05 7.35 -7.64
CA ILE A 6 -16.18 5.90 -7.88
C ILE A 6 -15.06 5.44 -8.81
N ILE A 7 -14.84 6.13 -9.93
CA ILE A 7 -13.78 5.79 -10.89
C ILE A 7 -12.40 5.75 -10.22
N ILE A 8 -12.04 6.76 -9.40
CA ILE A 8 -10.74 6.78 -8.73
C ILE A 8 -10.56 5.59 -7.78
N HIS A 9 -11.59 5.24 -7.01
CA HIS A 9 -11.51 4.11 -6.09
C HIS A 9 -11.44 2.77 -6.84
N LEU A 10 -12.20 2.61 -7.92
CA LEU A 10 -12.16 1.41 -8.75
C LEU A 10 -10.79 1.24 -9.44
N LEU A 11 -10.23 2.32 -9.98
CA LEU A 11 -8.88 2.29 -10.57
C LEU A 11 -7.83 1.95 -9.51
N SER A 12 -7.90 2.57 -8.33
CA SER A 12 -6.98 2.30 -7.22
C SER A 12 -7.10 0.85 -6.75
N LEU A 13 -8.32 0.33 -6.64
CA LEU A 13 -8.59 -1.07 -6.32
C LEU A 13 -8.01 -2.01 -7.39
N GLY A 14 -8.21 -1.70 -8.67
CA GLY A 14 -7.64 -2.47 -9.77
C GLY A 14 -6.11 -2.52 -9.72
N VAL A 15 -5.45 -1.40 -9.44
CA VAL A 15 -3.99 -1.33 -9.25
C VAL A 15 -3.55 -2.16 -8.04
N LEU A 16 -4.25 -2.04 -6.90
CA LEU A 16 -3.95 -2.81 -5.70
C LEU A 16 -4.10 -4.33 -5.93
N CYS A 17 -5.18 -4.76 -6.59
CA CYS A 17 -5.41 -6.16 -6.97
C CYS A 17 -4.32 -6.67 -7.91
N SER A 18 -3.93 -5.86 -8.91
CA SER A 18 -2.87 -6.22 -9.84
C SER A 18 -1.53 -6.37 -9.12
N GLY A 19 -1.19 -5.41 -8.26
CA GLY A 19 0.00 -5.47 -7.42
C GLY A 19 0.02 -6.70 -6.52
N PHE A 20 -1.12 -7.05 -5.92
CA PHE A 20 -1.26 -8.27 -5.10
C PHE A 20 -1.03 -9.55 -5.90
N VAL A 21 -1.65 -9.70 -7.08
CA VAL A 21 -1.46 -10.88 -7.93
C VAL A 21 0.02 -11.02 -8.33
N LEU A 22 0.64 -9.92 -8.75
CA LEU A 22 2.05 -9.90 -9.13
C LEU A 22 2.95 -10.29 -7.95
N CYS A 23 2.81 -9.63 -6.80
CA CYS A 23 3.67 -9.92 -5.65
C CYS A 23 3.43 -11.32 -5.10
N ARG A 24 2.18 -11.78 -4.99
CA ARG A 24 1.88 -13.09 -4.40
C ARG A 24 2.34 -14.28 -5.26
N TYR A 25 2.22 -14.17 -6.59
CA TYR A 25 2.41 -15.31 -7.49
C TYR A 25 3.60 -15.15 -8.43
N VAL A 26 3.74 -13.99 -9.07
CA VAL A 26 4.80 -13.77 -10.08
C VAL A 26 6.15 -13.52 -9.42
N PHE A 27 6.17 -12.75 -8.33
CA PHE A 27 7.40 -12.39 -7.62
C PHE A 27 7.66 -13.23 -6.37
N PHE A 28 6.97 -14.36 -6.23
CA PHE A 28 7.06 -15.22 -5.06
C PHE A 28 8.51 -15.64 -4.77
N ASP A 29 9.28 -15.99 -5.79
CA ASP A 29 10.66 -16.45 -5.64
C ASP A 29 11.61 -15.36 -5.12
N ILE A 30 11.23 -14.08 -5.22
CA ILE A 30 12.05 -12.94 -4.76
C ILE A 30 11.98 -12.80 -3.23
N HIS A 31 10.82 -13.05 -2.63
CA HIS A 31 10.60 -12.80 -1.20
C HIS A 31 10.16 -14.03 -0.40
N GLY A 32 9.76 -15.12 -1.03
CA GLY A 32 9.45 -16.42 -0.41
C GLY A 32 8.21 -16.47 0.51
N MET A 33 7.44 -15.39 0.61
CA MET A 33 6.37 -15.26 1.62
C MET A 33 4.97 -15.14 1.00
N LYS A 34 4.08 -16.14 1.13
CA LYS A 34 2.69 -16.00 0.63
C LYS A 34 1.77 -15.21 1.57
N GLN A 35 2.01 -15.32 2.88
CA GLN A 35 1.12 -14.74 3.88
C GLN A 35 1.23 -13.20 3.92
N TRP A 36 2.43 -12.66 3.83
CA TRP A 36 2.65 -11.22 3.97
C TRP A 36 2.02 -10.36 2.87
N PRO A 37 2.16 -10.70 1.57
CA PRO A 37 1.43 -10.04 0.49
C PRO A 37 -0.09 -10.03 0.72
N ALA A 38 -0.66 -11.11 1.28
CA ALA A 38 -2.09 -11.19 1.57
C ALA A 38 -2.52 -10.32 2.75
N ILE A 39 -1.73 -10.25 3.82
CA ILE A 39 -2.02 -9.40 4.96
C ILE A 39 -2.05 -7.93 4.52
N LEU A 40 -1.00 -7.47 3.82
CA LEU A 40 -0.93 -6.09 3.32
C LEU A 40 -2.06 -5.79 2.33
N PHE A 41 -2.42 -6.74 1.47
CA PHE A 41 -3.54 -6.59 0.55
C PHE A 41 -4.87 -6.45 1.30
N GLY A 42 -5.14 -7.31 2.28
CA GLY A 42 -6.35 -7.25 3.10
C GLY A 42 -6.49 -5.91 3.83
N ILE A 43 -5.40 -5.43 4.45
CA ILE A 43 -5.36 -4.11 5.08
C ILE A 43 -5.60 -3.00 4.04
N GLY A 44 -4.99 -3.09 2.85
CA GLY A 44 -5.18 -2.13 1.76
C GLY A 44 -6.62 -2.06 1.28
N ILE A 45 -7.31 -3.20 1.13
CA ILE A 45 -8.74 -3.25 0.78
C ILE A 45 -9.57 -2.52 1.83
N ILE A 46 -9.36 -2.84 3.11
CA ILE A 46 -10.07 -2.18 4.22
C ILE A 46 -9.83 -0.67 4.19
N ALA A 47 -8.57 -0.24 3.98
CA ALA A 47 -8.21 1.17 3.91
C ALA A 47 -8.86 1.89 2.71
N VAL A 48 -8.95 1.25 1.54
CA VAL A 48 -9.65 1.81 0.35
C VAL A 48 -11.15 1.95 0.62
N VAL A 49 -11.78 0.98 1.27
CA VAL A 49 -13.21 1.05 1.65
C VAL A 49 -13.46 2.18 2.65
N ILE A 50 -12.63 2.30 3.69
CA ILE A 50 -12.71 3.40 4.66
C ILE A 50 -12.52 4.76 3.96
N SER A 51 -11.53 4.87 3.08
CA SER A 51 -11.31 6.07 2.27
C SER A 51 -12.54 6.44 1.45
N PHE A 52 -13.24 5.47 0.87
CA PHE A 52 -14.46 5.72 0.13
C PHE A 52 -15.55 6.30 1.03
N ILE A 53 -15.75 5.76 2.22
CA ILE A 53 -16.74 6.26 3.19
C ILE A 53 -16.40 7.70 3.63
N LEU A 54 -15.11 8.01 3.80
CA LEU A 54 -14.62 9.32 4.24
C LEU A 54 -14.40 10.34 3.11
N ASP A 55 -14.88 10.06 1.89
CA ASP A 55 -14.70 10.94 0.72
C ASP A 55 -13.22 11.26 0.35
N GLY A 56 -12.30 10.37 0.72
CA GLY A 56 -10.88 10.45 0.34
C GLY A 56 -10.72 10.37 -1.18
N LYS A 57 -9.88 11.23 -1.76
CA LYS A 57 -9.62 11.26 -3.21
C LYS A 57 -8.20 10.84 -3.54
N THR A 58 -7.26 11.23 -2.70
CA THR A 58 -5.83 10.95 -2.86
C THR A 58 -5.44 9.71 -2.07
N THR A 59 -6.10 9.49 -0.92
CA THR A 59 -5.92 8.31 -0.06
C THR A 59 -6.00 6.97 -0.79
N PRO A 60 -7.01 6.66 -1.64
CA PRO A 60 -7.08 5.34 -2.28
C PRO A 60 -5.93 5.15 -3.29
N ILE A 61 -5.49 6.23 -3.95
CA ILE A 61 -4.34 6.24 -4.85
C ILE A 61 -3.07 5.93 -4.07
N CYS A 62 -2.85 6.63 -2.95
CA CYS A 62 -1.70 6.40 -2.07
C CYS A 62 -1.67 4.96 -1.54
N ILE A 63 -2.80 4.37 -1.15
CA ILE A 63 -2.86 2.96 -0.70
C ILE A 63 -2.47 1.99 -1.82
N ALA A 64 -2.97 2.22 -3.04
CA ALA A 64 -2.64 1.35 -4.17
C ALA A 64 -1.14 1.41 -4.52
N PHE A 65 -0.58 2.62 -4.59
CA PHE A 65 0.84 2.81 -4.89
C PHE A 65 1.74 2.40 -3.73
N SER A 66 1.32 2.56 -2.48
CA SER A 66 2.13 2.19 -1.32
C SER A 66 2.43 0.69 -1.28
N TYR A 67 1.50 -0.13 -1.76
CA TYR A 67 1.71 -1.56 -1.94
C TYR A 67 2.83 -1.85 -2.94
N ILE A 68 2.77 -1.25 -4.13
CA ILE A 68 3.76 -1.48 -5.20
C ILE A 68 5.12 -0.87 -4.84
N VAL A 69 5.12 0.41 -4.44
CA VAL A 69 6.34 1.15 -4.09
C VAL A 69 7.01 0.50 -2.88
N GLY A 70 6.25 0.08 -1.87
CA GLY A 70 6.82 -0.59 -0.71
C GLY A 70 7.50 -1.91 -1.07
N PHE A 71 6.95 -2.68 -2.01
CA PHE A 71 7.59 -3.88 -2.51
C PHE A 71 8.90 -3.56 -3.25
N VAL A 72 8.88 -2.60 -4.17
CA VAL A 72 10.06 -2.17 -4.93
C VAL A 72 11.17 -1.64 -4.02
N VAL A 73 10.83 -0.78 -3.06
CA VAL A 73 11.76 -0.27 -2.04
C VAL A 73 12.28 -1.42 -1.19
N GLY A 74 11.42 -2.37 -0.82
CA GLY A 74 11.82 -3.60 -0.13
C GLY A 74 12.86 -4.39 -0.92
N ILE A 75 12.66 -4.58 -2.23
CA ILE A 75 13.65 -5.28 -3.09
C ILE A 75 14.99 -4.54 -3.11
N ILE A 76 14.99 -3.21 -3.22
CA ILE A 76 16.20 -2.40 -3.35
C ILE A 76 17.02 -2.40 -2.06
N PHE A 77 16.36 -2.33 -0.90
CA PHE A 77 17.01 -2.13 0.40
C PHE A 77 17.02 -3.37 1.31
N GLN A 78 16.55 -4.52 0.81
CA GLN A 78 16.57 -5.73 1.61
C GLN A 78 17.99 -6.16 1.99
N THR A 79 18.10 -6.76 3.17
CA THR A 79 19.31 -7.40 3.66
C THR A 79 18.93 -8.77 4.25
N ASP A 80 19.73 -9.76 3.91
CA ASP A 80 19.65 -11.09 4.51
C ASP A 80 20.33 -11.11 5.89
N GLY A 81 19.82 -11.94 6.78
CA GLY A 81 20.36 -12.20 8.10
C GLY A 81 20.22 -13.67 8.51
N ILE A 82 20.71 -13.99 9.70
CA ILE A 82 20.58 -15.31 10.32
C ILE A 82 20.04 -15.10 11.73
N ASP A 83 18.97 -15.80 12.08
CA ASP A 83 18.42 -15.75 13.43
C ASP A 83 19.27 -16.60 14.41
N PRO A 84 19.06 -16.48 15.74
CA PRO A 84 19.80 -17.28 16.71
C PRO A 84 19.63 -18.80 16.57
N GLY A 85 18.60 -19.26 15.85
CA GLY A 85 18.34 -20.66 15.52
C GLY A 85 19.01 -21.14 14.23
N GLY A 86 19.75 -20.26 13.55
CA GLY A 86 20.44 -20.57 12.29
C GLY A 86 19.54 -20.45 11.04
N ALA A 87 18.30 -20.00 11.16
CA ALA A 87 17.42 -19.82 10.02
C ALA A 87 17.74 -18.53 9.26
N ARG A 88 17.68 -18.57 7.92
CA ARG A 88 17.83 -17.36 7.09
C ARG A 88 16.62 -16.45 7.30
N THR A 89 16.89 -15.18 7.53
CA THR A 89 15.89 -14.12 7.63
C THR A 89 16.14 -13.05 6.58
N ASN A 90 15.10 -12.31 6.24
CA ASN A 90 15.17 -11.20 5.28
C ASN A 90 14.21 -10.09 5.75
N ASN A 91 14.65 -8.84 5.65
CA ASN A 91 13.90 -7.68 6.18
C ASN A 91 12.97 -7.01 5.14
N LEU A 92 12.83 -7.53 3.92
CA LEU A 92 11.98 -6.99 2.87
C LEU A 92 10.55 -6.74 3.35
N TRP A 93 10.00 -7.67 4.12
CA TRP A 93 8.64 -7.55 4.67
C TRP A 93 8.48 -6.35 5.60
N ILE A 94 9.52 -6.02 6.38
CA ILE A 94 9.52 -4.88 7.30
C ILE A 94 9.54 -3.59 6.48
N ILE A 95 10.46 -3.48 5.52
CA ILE A 95 10.59 -2.31 4.66
C ILE A 95 9.29 -2.07 3.90
N TRP A 96 8.73 -3.13 3.31
CA TRP A 96 7.46 -3.06 2.60
C TRP A 96 6.34 -2.54 3.50
N THR A 97 6.24 -3.04 4.73
CA THR A 97 5.22 -2.62 5.69
C THR A 97 5.38 -1.16 6.09
N VAL A 98 6.61 -0.71 6.39
CA VAL A 98 6.89 0.68 6.77
C VAL A 98 6.52 1.64 5.65
N VAL A 99 6.96 1.36 4.42
CA VAL A 99 6.61 2.20 3.26
C VAL A 99 5.10 2.21 3.02
N PHE A 100 4.44 1.05 3.15
CA PHE A 100 3.00 0.93 3.03
C PHE A 100 2.27 1.85 4.01
N ILE A 101 2.68 1.84 5.29
CA ILE A 101 2.09 2.66 6.35
C ILE A 101 2.37 4.15 6.09
N CYS A 102 3.62 4.54 5.85
CA CYS A 102 4.01 5.93 5.65
C CYS A 102 3.25 6.60 4.51
N LEU A 103 3.16 5.94 3.35
CA LEU A 103 2.46 6.49 2.19
C LEU A 103 0.94 6.51 2.39
N THR A 104 0.38 5.51 3.06
CA THR A 104 -1.05 5.50 3.40
C THR A 104 -1.40 6.66 4.34
N LEU A 105 -0.60 6.87 5.39
CA LEU A 105 -0.77 7.99 6.31
C LEU A 105 -0.61 9.35 5.60
N ALA A 106 0.38 9.48 4.71
CA ALA A 106 0.56 10.69 3.91
C ALA A 106 -0.67 11.02 3.06
N GLY A 107 -1.29 10.01 2.43
CA GLY A 107 -2.54 10.18 1.68
C GLY A 107 -3.69 10.67 2.55
N ILE A 108 -3.85 10.09 3.74
CA ILE A 108 -4.88 10.49 4.72
C ILE A 108 -4.66 11.93 5.18
N ILE A 109 -3.42 12.28 5.54
CA ILE A 109 -3.06 13.64 5.99
C ILE A 109 -3.35 14.65 4.88
N TYR A 110 -2.98 14.33 3.64
CA TYR A 110 -3.22 15.21 2.50
C TYR A 110 -4.71 15.46 2.27
N ASP A 111 -5.53 14.40 2.28
CA ASP A 111 -6.97 14.54 2.08
C ASP A 111 -7.66 15.29 3.22
N LYS A 112 -7.31 15.01 4.48
CA LYS A 112 -7.96 15.64 5.64
C LYS A 112 -7.54 17.09 5.85
N PHE A 113 -6.24 17.37 5.85
CA PHE A 113 -5.72 18.66 6.29
C PHE A 113 -5.43 19.60 5.12
N ILE A 114 -4.78 19.12 4.07
CA ILE A 114 -4.27 19.99 3.00
C ILE A 114 -5.36 20.28 1.95
N SER A 115 -6.04 19.25 1.48
CA SER A 115 -7.11 19.37 0.48
C SER A 115 -8.29 20.19 1.01
N THR A 116 -8.68 19.98 2.27
CA THR A 116 -9.74 20.75 2.93
C THR A 116 -9.34 22.21 3.14
N ALA A 117 -8.10 22.49 3.54
CA ALA A 117 -7.61 23.86 3.70
C ALA A 117 -7.62 24.63 2.37
N LYS A 118 -7.18 24.02 1.26
CA LYS A 118 -7.21 24.63 -0.08
C LYS A 118 -8.64 24.96 -0.55
N LYS A 119 -9.63 24.17 -0.15
CA LYS A 119 -11.05 24.44 -0.45
C LYS A 119 -11.64 25.58 0.38
N LYS A 120 -11.09 25.88 1.57
CA LYS A 120 -11.59 26.94 2.45
C LYS A 120 -11.02 28.32 2.10
N ILE A 121 -9.82 28.35 1.51
CA ILE A 121 -9.11 29.58 1.10
C ILE A 121 -9.61 30.11 -0.26
N ARG A 122 -10.24 29.25 -1.07
CA ARG A 122 -10.74 29.58 -2.41
C ARG A 122 -12.25 29.76 -2.40
#